data_AF-A0A7N2RAG5-F1
#
_entry.id   AF-A0A7N2RAG5-F1
#
_cell.length_a   1.000
_cell.length_b   1.000
_cell.length_c   1.000
_cell.angle_alpha   90.00
_cell.angle_beta   90.00
_cell.angle_gamma   90.00
#
_symmetry.space_group_name_H-M   'P 1'
#
loop_
_entity.id
_entity.type
_entity.pdbx_description
1 polymer ?
#
loop_
_entity_poly.entity_id
_entity_poly.type
_entity_poly.pdbx_seq_one_letter_code
_entity_poly.pdbx_strand_id
1 'polypeptide(L)'
;MKSMRLIGILSCIMLVMAISAVAQPLSSPAPVLDSAGRPLQRGVEYYINPAITDSGGRFTLINRNGSCPFYVGQENVSGLEGLPVIFTPFVEGERVIRENRDFRVAFSAATICVQSNAWKLGEKDPESNRRLIVTGEDQSSRRTANYFRIEKASVGGDIYQI
;
A
#
# COMPACT_ATOMS: atom_id res chain seq x y z
N MET A 1 53.15 28.12 -16.80
CA MET A 1 52.01 28.36 -15.86
C MET A 1 50.62 28.31 -16.51
N LYS A 2 50.40 28.74 -17.76
CA LYS A 2 49.07 28.66 -18.44
C LYS A 2 48.62 27.22 -18.77
N SER A 3 49.54 26.35 -19.18
CA SER A 3 49.25 24.95 -19.56
C SER A 3 48.77 24.08 -18.38
N MET A 4 49.39 24.19 -17.19
CA MET A 4 48.98 23.44 -15.99
C MET A 4 47.56 23.80 -15.51
N ARG A 5 47.11 25.05 -15.73
CA ARG A 5 45.74 25.48 -15.42
C ARG A 5 44.71 24.82 -16.35
N LEU A 6 45.06 24.63 -17.63
CA LEU A 6 44.18 24.05 -18.63
C LEU A 6 43.96 22.54 -18.40
N ILE A 7 45.00 21.82 -17.99
CA ILE A 7 44.93 20.39 -17.65
C ILE A 7 44.05 20.16 -16.41
N GLY A 8 44.20 21.02 -15.38
CA GLY A 8 43.34 20.97 -14.19
C GLY A 8 41.86 21.20 -14.52
N ILE A 9 41.56 22.18 -15.38
CA ILE A 9 40.20 22.48 -15.82
C ILE A 9 39.60 21.30 -16.60
N LEU A 10 40.35 20.71 -17.52
CA LEU A 10 39.88 19.57 -18.32
C LEU A 10 39.62 18.34 -17.44
N SER A 11 40.49 18.08 -16.46
CA SER A 11 40.30 17.01 -15.47
C SER A 11 39.03 17.21 -14.63
N CYS A 12 38.76 18.44 -14.16
CA CYS A 12 37.53 18.75 -13.43
C CYS A 12 36.28 18.56 -14.29
N ILE A 13 36.30 18.99 -15.55
CA ILE A 13 35.17 18.81 -16.48
C ILE A 13 34.88 17.32 -16.71
N MET A 14 35.91 16.51 -16.91
CA MET A 14 35.76 15.05 -17.06
C MET A 14 35.23 14.39 -15.79
N LEU A 15 35.62 14.88 -14.61
CA LEU A 15 35.12 14.39 -13.32
C LEU A 15 33.62 14.71 -13.15
N VAL A 16 33.18 15.92 -13.51
CA VAL A 16 31.77 16.35 -13.41
C VAL A 16 30.88 15.58 -14.40
N MET A 17 31.38 15.32 -15.60
CA MET A 17 30.69 14.49 -16.61
C MET A 17 30.54 13.03 -16.14
N ALA A 18 31.58 12.46 -15.51
CA ALA A 18 31.53 11.10 -14.96
C ALA A 18 30.54 10.95 -13.79
N ILE A 19 30.44 11.97 -12.91
CA ILE A 19 29.47 11.98 -11.80
C ILE A 19 28.03 12.10 -12.32
N SER A 20 27.81 12.83 -13.41
CA SER A 20 26.48 12.98 -14.01
C SER A 20 26.01 11.69 -14.71
N ALA A 21 26.92 10.86 -15.21
CA ALA A 21 26.60 9.60 -15.89
C ALA A 21 26.18 8.47 -14.93
N VAL A 22 26.53 8.55 -13.63
CA VAL A 22 26.16 7.54 -12.61
C VAL A 22 24.91 7.89 -11.81
N ALA A 23 24.35 9.09 -11.98
CA ALA A 23 23.09 9.48 -11.36
C ALA A 23 21.91 8.87 -12.14
N GLN A 24 21.74 7.54 -12.05
CA GLN A 24 20.47 6.93 -12.43
C GLN A 24 19.42 7.40 -11.42
N PRO A 25 18.32 8.04 -11.84
CA PRO A 25 17.20 8.25 -10.94
C PRO A 25 16.76 6.86 -10.46
N LEU A 26 16.66 6.65 -9.14
CA LEU A 26 15.99 5.46 -8.63
C LEU A 26 14.60 5.41 -9.29
N SER A 27 14.40 4.45 -10.17
CA SER A 27 13.12 4.24 -10.83
C SER A 27 12.09 4.01 -9.72
N SER A 28 11.07 4.85 -9.63
CA SER A 28 9.99 4.61 -8.68
C SER A 28 9.34 3.27 -8.99
N PRO A 29 8.90 2.50 -7.97
CA PRO A 29 8.22 1.23 -8.22
C PRO A 29 7.02 1.40 -9.16
N ALA A 30 6.67 0.33 -9.86
CA ALA A 30 5.55 0.34 -10.80
C ALA A 30 4.23 0.70 -10.07
N PRO A 31 3.28 1.35 -10.77
CA PRO A 31 1.96 1.59 -10.22
C PRO A 31 1.20 0.27 -10.03
N VAL A 32 0.41 0.17 -8.96
CA VAL A 32 -0.59 -0.90 -8.83
C VAL A 32 -1.74 -0.60 -9.79
N LEU A 33 -2.19 -1.58 -10.56
CA LEU A 33 -3.24 -1.43 -11.57
C LEU A 33 -4.58 -1.97 -11.06
N ASP A 34 -5.67 -1.29 -11.41
CA ASP A 34 -7.04 -1.78 -11.23
C ASP A 34 -7.39 -2.87 -12.28
N SER A 35 -8.57 -3.46 -12.16
CA SER A 35 -9.06 -4.48 -13.12
C SER A 35 -9.29 -3.95 -14.55
N ALA A 36 -9.19 -2.63 -14.77
CA ALA A 36 -9.23 -2.00 -16.08
C ALA A 36 -7.83 -1.60 -16.58
N GLY A 37 -6.76 -2.01 -15.89
CA GLY A 37 -5.37 -1.72 -16.23
C GLY A 37 -4.94 -0.28 -15.91
N ARG A 38 -5.67 0.44 -15.07
CA ARG A 38 -5.38 1.85 -14.73
C ARG A 38 -4.72 1.95 -13.36
N PRO A 39 -3.77 2.88 -13.15
CA PRO A 39 -3.14 3.06 -11.85
C PRO A 39 -4.13 3.40 -10.73
N LEU A 40 -4.01 2.74 -9.57
CA LEU A 40 -4.74 3.08 -8.36
C LEU A 40 -4.41 4.50 -7.91
N GLN A 41 -5.45 5.32 -7.69
CA GLN A 41 -5.34 6.73 -7.33
C GLN A 41 -5.63 6.95 -5.84
N ARG A 42 -4.93 7.92 -5.26
CA ARG A 42 -5.21 8.43 -3.92
C ARG A 42 -6.67 8.92 -3.84
N GLY A 43 -7.37 8.55 -2.77
CA GLY A 43 -8.69 9.13 -2.46
C GLY A 43 -9.84 8.57 -3.30
N VAL A 44 -9.58 7.63 -4.20
CA VAL A 44 -10.61 6.95 -4.99
C VAL A 44 -11.03 5.66 -4.30
N GLU A 45 -12.31 5.33 -4.39
CA GLU A 45 -12.88 4.09 -3.87
C GLU A 45 -12.59 2.90 -4.79
N TYR A 46 -12.09 1.82 -4.22
CA TYR A 46 -11.83 0.57 -4.90
C TYR A 46 -12.44 -0.60 -4.14
N TYR A 47 -12.97 -1.58 -4.86
CA TYR A 47 -13.37 -2.87 -4.28
C TYR A 47 -12.21 -3.86 -4.39
N ILE A 48 -11.89 -4.54 -3.29
CA ILE A 48 -10.92 -5.64 -3.29
C ILE A 48 -11.69 -6.92 -3.58
N ASN A 49 -11.43 -7.51 -4.73
CA ASN A 49 -12.05 -8.77 -5.16
C ASN A 49 -11.04 -9.93 -5.01
N PRO A 50 -11.50 -11.13 -4.62
CA PRO A 50 -10.63 -12.30 -4.63
C PRO A 50 -10.16 -12.57 -6.06
N ALA A 51 -8.85 -12.84 -6.19
CA ALA A 51 -8.23 -13.10 -7.48
C ALA A 51 -8.76 -14.41 -8.13
N ILE A 52 -9.23 -15.35 -7.32
CA ILE A 52 -9.84 -16.59 -7.75
C ILE A 52 -11.32 -16.55 -7.33
N THR A 53 -12.22 -16.61 -8.31
CA THR A 53 -13.66 -16.32 -8.12
C THR A 53 -14.48 -17.50 -7.59
N ASP A 54 -13.90 -18.70 -7.52
CA ASP A 54 -14.55 -19.91 -7.00
C ASP A 54 -14.37 -20.11 -5.48
N SER A 55 -13.60 -19.23 -4.83
CA SER A 55 -13.24 -19.35 -3.42
C SER A 55 -13.44 -18.04 -2.66
N GLY A 56 -14.29 -18.09 -1.64
CA GLY A 56 -14.55 -16.99 -0.72
C GLY A 56 -15.64 -16.01 -1.18
N GLY A 57 -15.99 -15.11 -0.26
CA GLY A 57 -17.02 -14.10 -0.41
C GLY A 57 -16.44 -12.70 -0.60
N ARG A 58 -17.24 -11.70 -0.23
CA ARG A 58 -16.86 -10.29 -0.37
C ARG A 58 -15.78 -9.88 0.64
N PHE A 59 -14.92 -8.95 0.26
CA PHE A 59 -13.98 -8.31 1.18
C PHE A 59 -14.66 -7.16 1.94
N THR A 60 -14.67 -7.20 3.28
CA THR A 60 -15.50 -6.33 4.11
C THR A 60 -15.01 -6.23 5.56
N LEU A 61 -15.80 -5.54 6.39
CA LEU A 61 -15.66 -5.47 7.84
C LEU A 61 -16.28 -6.70 8.51
N ILE A 62 -15.51 -7.39 9.35
CA ILE A 62 -15.93 -8.62 10.03
C ILE A 62 -16.18 -8.34 11.52
N ASN A 63 -17.42 -8.56 11.95
CA ASN A 63 -17.80 -8.54 13.35
C ASN A 63 -17.65 -9.93 13.96
N ARG A 64 -16.47 -10.25 14.50
CA ARG A 64 -16.18 -11.59 15.04
C ARG A 64 -16.80 -11.85 16.40
N ASN A 65 -16.85 -10.82 17.27
CA ASN A 65 -17.16 -10.98 18.70
C ASN A 65 -18.40 -10.19 19.14
N GLY A 66 -19.19 -9.65 18.20
CA GLY A 66 -20.31 -8.77 18.52
C GLY A 66 -19.88 -7.39 19.06
N SER A 67 -18.61 -7.02 18.90
CA SER A 67 -18.01 -5.83 19.51
C SER A 67 -17.11 -5.08 18.53
N CYS A 68 -16.82 -3.82 18.88
CA CYS A 68 -15.87 -2.97 18.17
C CYS A 68 -14.45 -3.12 18.75
N PRO A 69 -13.38 -2.90 17.96
CA PRO A 69 -13.38 -2.59 16.53
C PRO A 69 -13.79 -3.77 15.65
N PHE A 70 -14.27 -3.49 14.42
CA PHE A 70 -14.42 -4.54 13.40
C PHE A 70 -13.08 -4.94 12.81
N TYR A 71 -12.98 -6.21 12.40
CA TYR A 71 -11.81 -6.77 11.72
C TYR A 71 -11.89 -6.52 10.22
N VAL A 72 -10.74 -6.56 9.56
CA VAL A 72 -10.65 -6.53 8.09
C VAL A 72 -10.58 -7.97 7.61
N GLY A 73 -11.42 -8.35 6.65
CA GLY A 73 -11.38 -9.71 6.13
C GLY A 73 -12.33 -9.98 4.98
N GLN A 74 -12.51 -11.27 4.69
CA GLN A 74 -13.36 -11.77 3.64
C GLN A 74 -14.45 -12.66 4.24
N GLU A 75 -15.70 -12.50 3.80
CA GLU A 75 -16.78 -13.41 4.18
C GLU A 75 -16.61 -14.78 3.50
N ASN A 76 -17.23 -15.83 4.07
CA ASN A 76 -17.16 -17.18 3.49
C ASN A 76 -18.17 -17.42 2.36
N VAL A 77 -19.22 -16.60 2.27
CA VAL A 77 -20.33 -16.79 1.34
C VAL A 77 -20.25 -15.75 0.23
N SER A 78 -20.39 -16.21 -1.02
CA SER A 78 -20.53 -15.33 -2.17
C SER A 78 -21.81 -14.49 -2.05
N GLY A 79 -21.74 -13.22 -2.43
CA GLY A 79 -22.84 -12.26 -2.26
C GLY A 79 -22.61 -10.98 -3.04
N LEU A 80 -23.37 -9.92 -2.71
CA LEU A 80 -23.16 -8.57 -3.28
C LEU A 80 -21.72 -8.07 -3.04
N GLU A 81 -21.34 -6.99 -3.72
CA GLU A 81 -20.02 -6.37 -3.55
C GLU A 81 -19.69 -6.09 -2.07
N GLY A 82 -18.38 -6.07 -1.79
CA GLY A 82 -17.82 -5.77 -0.48
C GLY A 82 -17.98 -4.31 -0.09
N LEU A 83 -17.16 -3.86 0.85
CA LEU A 83 -17.06 -2.43 1.16
C LEU A 83 -15.87 -1.84 0.39
N PRO A 84 -16.03 -0.65 -0.21
CA PRO A 84 -14.93 -0.01 -0.91
C PRO A 84 -13.87 0.45 0.09
N VAL A 85 -12.64 0.52 -0.39
CA VAL A 85 -11.48 1.03 0.35
C VAL A 85 -10.89 2.24 -0.35
N ILE A 86 -10.26 3.12 0.44
CA ILE A 86 -9.50 4.26 -0.05
C ILE A 86 -8.04 4.07 0.34
N PHE A 87 -7.16 4.09 -0.66
CA PHE A 87 -5.72 4.03 -0.47
C PHE A 87 -5.11 5.44 -0.36
N THR A 88 -4.15 5.58 0.56
CA THR A 88 -3.38 6.81 0.78
C THR A 88 -1.88 6.50 0.70
N PRO A 89 -1.16 7.01 -0.31
CA PRO A 89 0.28 6.81 -0.44
C PRO A 89 1.05 7.32 0.78
N PHE A 90 2.16 6.66 1.13
CA PHE A 90 3.07 7.15 2.18
C PHE A 90 3.71 8.49 1.81
N VAL A 91 4.11 8.68 0.55
CA VAL A 91 4.76 9.91 0.11
C VAL A 91 3.73 11.02 -0.05
N GLU A 92 4.01 12.15 0.61
CA GLU A 92 3.20 13.34 0.50
C GLU A 92 3.18 13.87 -0.95
N GLY A 93 2.01 14.28 -1.43
CA GLY A 93 1.82 14.72 -2.82
C GLY A 93 1.76 13.61 -3.88
N GLU A 94 2.16 12.37 -3.57
CA GLU A 94 2.04 11.26 -4.52
C GLU A 94 0.57 10.93 -4.80
N ARG A 95 0.18 10.82 -6.07
CA ARG A 95 -1.21 10.57 -6.47
C ARG A 95 -1.54 9.11 -6.74
N VAL A 96 -0.52 8.27 -6.92
CA VAL A 96 -0.67 6.88 -7.39
C VAL A 96 -0.13 5.92 -6.34
N ILE A 97 -0.83 4.81 -6.12
CA ILE A 97 -0.33 3.71 -5.28
C ILE A 97 0.66 2.88 -6.09
N ARG A 98 1.80 2.57 -5.47
CA ARG A 98 2.90 1.86 -6.12
C ARG A 98 3.18 0.54 -5.41
N GLU A 99 3.58 -0.44 -6.20
CA GLU A 99 4.04 -1.73 -5.73
C GLU A 99 5.22 -1.56 -4.75
N ASN A 100 5.35 -2.44 -3.76
CA ASN A 100 6.43 -2.46 -2.78
C ASN A 100 6.66 -1.13 -2.03
N ARG A 101 5.67 -0.24 -2.01
CA ARG A 101 5.73 1.06 -1.33
C ARG A 101 4.66 1.13 -0.25
N ASP A 102 5.04 1.70 0.90
CA ASP A 102 4.14 1.84 2.03
C ASP A 102 2.91 2.70 1.64
N PHE A 103 1.74 2.29 2.10
CA PHE A 103 0.51 3.07 2.04
C PHE A 103 -0.36 2.80 3.26
N ARG A 104 -1.34 3.67 3.49
CA ARG A 104 -2.43 3.44 4.43
C ARG A 104 -3.71 3.17 3.67
N VAL A 105 -4.61 2.40 4.26
CA VAL A 105 -5.90 2.05 3.66
C VAL A 105 -7.00 2.12 4.72
N ALA A 106 -8.19 2.53 4.31
CA ALA A 106 -9.37 2.59 5.15
C ALA A 106 -10.60 2.16 4.36
N PHE A 107 -11.57 1.54 5.02
CA PHE A 107 -12.89 1.34 4.40
C PHE A 107 -13.64 2.67 4.30
N SER A 108 -14.23 2.93 3.14
CA SER A 108 -15.18 4.02 2.92
C SER A 108 -16.59 3.54 3.27
N ALA A 109 -16.90 3.57 4.57
CA ALA A 109 -18.18 3.11 5.10
C ALA A 109 -18.51 3.82 6.41
N ALA A 110 -19.79 3.96 6.74
CA ALA A 110 -20.23 4.31 8.09
C ALA A 110 -20.40 3.03 8.91
N THR A 111 -19.99 3.06 10.18
CA THR A 111 -20.10 1.90 11.09
C THR A 111 -20.73 2.31 12.41
N ILE A 112 -21.35 1.34 13.09
CA ILE A 112 -21.89 1.54 14.45
C ILE A 112 -20.81 1.77 15.51
N CYS A 113 -19.54 1.53 15.18
CA CYS A 113 -18.44 1.69 16.11
C CYS A 113 -18.04 3.16 16.32
N VAL A 114 -18.51 4.10 15.48
CA VAL A 114 -18.23 5.54 15.58
C VAL A 114 -16.74 5.84 15.79
N GLN A 115 -15.90 5.16 15.02
CA GLN A 115 -14.44 5.25 15.08
C GLN A 115 -13.83 5.13 13.68
N SER A 116 -12.52 5.35 13.57
CA SER A 116 -11.80 5.22 12.31
C SER A 116 -11.91 3.80 11.72
N ASN A 117 -12.16 3.73 10.41
CA ASN A 117 -12.11 2.50 9.62
C ASN A 117 -10.76 2.27 8.93
N ALA A 118 -9.72 3.02 9.34
CA ALA A 118 -8.36 2.79 8.89
C ALA A 118 -7.86 1.43 9.37
N TRP A 119 -7.11 0.73 8.52
CA TRP A 119 -6.56 -0.56 8.86
C TRP A 119 -5.33 -0.40 9.73
N LYS A 120 -5.20 -1.28 10.70
CA LYS A 120 -3.97 -1.45 11.48
C LYS A 120 -3.77 -2.89 11.87
N LEU A 121 -2.52 -3.27 12.10
CA LEU A 121 -2.19 -4.53 12.72
C LEU A 121 -2.69 -4.52 14.17
N GLY A 122 -3.53 -5.50 14.50
CA GLY A 122 -4.07 -5.68 15.84
C GLY A 122 -3.04 -6.24 16.82
N GLU A 123 -3.49 -6.34 18.07
CA GLU A 123 -2.72 -7.01 19.12
C GLU A 123 -2.57 -8.50 18.81
N LYS A 124 -1.54 -9.09 19.42
CA LYS A 124 -1.31 -10.53 19.29
C LYS A 124 -2.41 -11.26 20.04
N ASP A 125 -3.14 -12.11 19.33
CA ASP A 125 -4.13 -13.00 19.91
C ASP A 125 -3.44 -14.01 20.85
N PRO A 126 -3.82 -14.11 22.13
CA PRO A 126 -3.10 -14.93 23.11
C PRO A 126 -3.23 -16.44 22.84
N GLU A 127 -4.30 -16.87 22.18
CA GLU A 127 -4.57 -18.28 21.90
C GLU A 127 -3.82 -18.75 20.65
N SER A 128 -4.00 -18.06 19.53
CA SER A 128 -3.43 -18.43 18.24
C SER A 128 -2.04 -17.86 17.99
N ASN A 129 -1.57 -16.92 18.82
CA ASN A 129 -0.36 -16.14 18.61
C ASN A 129 -0.33 -15.32 17.29
N ARG A 130 -1.44 -15.22 16.58
CA ARG A 130 -1.54 -14.46 15.32
C ARG A 130 -1.88 -13.00 15.60
N ARG A 131 -1.53 -12.14 14.65
CA ARG A 131 -2.05 -10.77 14.58
C ARG A 131 -3.04 -10.71 13.42
N LEU A 132 -4.19 -10.10 13.67
CA LEU A 132 -5.20 -9.86 12.64
C LEU A 132 -5.22 -8.37 12.30
N ILE A 133 -5.71 -8.03 11.11
CA ILE A 133 -5.91 -6.63 10.73
C ILE A 133 -7.25 -6.19 11.34
N VAL A 134 -7.24 -5.07 12.06
CA VAL A 134 -8.40 -4.46 12.70
C VAL A 134 -8.57 -3.03 12.21
N THR A 135 -9.79 -2.50 12.37
CA THR A 135 -10.03 -1.07 12.16
C THR A 135 -9.68 -0.24 13.38
N GLY A 136 -9.26 1.00 13.16
CA GLY A 136 -9.06 1.99 14.20
C GLY A 136 -7.87 2.89 13.94
N GLU A 137 -7.63 3.81 14.87
CA GLU A 137 -6.44 4.65 14.83
C GLU A 137 -5.18 3.87 15.19
N ASP A 138 -4.07 4.20 14.54
CA ASP A 138 -2.77 3.68 14.93
C ASP A 138 -2.27 4.41 16.19
N GLN A 139 -2.37 3.72 17.31
CA GLN A 139 -1.87 4.15 18.62
C GLN A 139 -0.55 3.46 18.99
N SER A 140 0.07 2.72 18.05
CA SER A 140 1.38 2.12 18.30
C SER A 140 2.43 3.19 18.56
N SER A 141 3.39 2.90 19.44
CA SER A 141 4.44 3.86 19.83
C SER A 141 5.24 4.41 18.63
N ARG A 142 5.36 3.60 17.57
CA ARG A 142 6.07 3.95 16.34
C ARG A 142 5.15 4.49 15.24
N ARG A 143 3.83 4.42 15.40
CA ARG A 143 2.82 4.79 14.38
C ARG A 143 3.07 4.13 13.02
N THR A 144 3.46 2.85 13.06
CA THR A 144 3.79 2.04 11.89
C THR A 144 2.83 0.88 11.68
N ALA A 145 1.86 0.67 12.57
CA ALA A 145 0.97 -0.48 12.50
C ALA A 145 -0.08 -0.35 11.38
N ASN A 146 -0.26 0.84 10.80
CA ASN A 146 -1.21 1.12 9.73
C ASN A 146 -0.60 1.20 8.32
N TYR A 147 0.70 0.88 8.17
CA TYR A 147 1.33 0.82 6.85
C TYR A 147 1.34 -0.60 6.31
N PHE A 148 0.93 -0.71 5.05
CA PHE A 148 0.88 -1.95 4.27
C PHE A 148 1.63 -1.75 2.96
N ARG A 149 1.92 -2.85 2.25
CA ARG A 149 2.51 -2.85 0.91
C ARG A 149 1.67 -3.71 -0.01
N ILE A 150 1.73 -3.41 -1.30
CA ILE A 150 1.13 -4.25 -2.34
C ILE A 150 2.27 -4.85 -3.14
N GLU A 151 2.26 -6.17 -3.25
CA GLU A 151 3.20 -6.92 -4.08
C GLU A 151 2.45 -7.57 -5.24
N LYS A 152 3.05 -7.56 -6.42
CA LYS A 152 2.47 -8.23 -7.59
C LYS A 152 2.62 -9.74 -7.42
N ALA A 153 1.55 -10.49 -7.63
CA ALA A 153 1.58 -11.94 -7.58
C ALA A 153 2.45 -12.51 -8.73
N SER A 154 3.05 -13.68 -8.50
CA SER A 154 3.89 -14.35 -9.50
C SER A 154 3.09 -14.99 -10.65
N VAL A 155 1.77 -15.14 -10.48
CA VAL A 155 0.87 -15.79 -11.44
C VAL A 155 -0.36 -14.92 -11.67
N GLY A 156 -0.76 -14.80 -12.93
CA GLY A 156 -1.90 -13.99 -13.39
C GLY A 156 -1.54 -12.53 -13.65
N GLY A 157 -2.24 -11.91 -14.60
CA GLY A 157 -2.07 -10.49 -14.92
C GLY A 157 -2.74 -9.61 -13.88
N ASP A 158 -2.00 -8.63 -13.35
CA ASP A 158 -2.49 -7.59 -12.44
C ASP A 158 -3.24 -8.13 -11.20
N ILE A 159 -2.73 -9.26 -10.67
CA ILE A 159 -3.11 -9.82 -9.38
C ILE A 159 -2.09 -9.39 -8.33
N TYR A 160 -2.57 -9.04 -7.14
CA TYR A 160 -1.79 -8.41 -6.09
C TYR A 160 -2.04 -9.05 -4.72
N GLN A 161 -1.06 -8.91 -3.83
CA GLN A 161 -1.12 -9.31 -2.42
C GLN A 161 -0.86 -8.09 -1.55
N ILE A 162 -1.64 -7.92 -0.48
CA ILE A 162 -1.50 -6.85 0.53
C ILE A 162 -0.91 -7.44 1.82
#